data_AF-A0A7C3G168-F1
#
_entry.id   AF-A0A7C3G168-F1
#
_cell.length_a   1.000
_cell.length_b   1.000
_cell.length_c   1.000
_cell.angle_alpha   90.00
_cell.angle_beta   90.00
_cell.angle_gamma   90.00
#
_symmetry.space_group_name_H-M   'P 1'
#
loop_
_entity.id
_entity.type
_entity.pdbx_description
1 polymer ?
#
loop_
_entity_poly.entity_id
_entity_poly.type
_entity_poly.pdbx_seq_one_letter_code
_entity_poly.pdbx_strand_id
1 'polypeptide(L)' 'MAPFDNYYNVIEASRRLKVHPETVKRLCRQGDLPAAKIHNTWLIRGDVLDNFAGTYIPRRGARRKLIK' A
#
# COMPACT_ATOMS: atom_id res chain seq x y z
N MET A 1 -2.92 25.15 1.80
CA MET A 1 -3.19 23.75 1.39
C MET A 1 -2.59 22.86 2.46
N ALA A 2 -3.41 22.19 3.27
CA ALA A 2 -2.96 21.51 4.49
C ALA A 2 -2.19 20.22 4.16
N PRO A 3 -0.94 20.03 4.65
CA PRO A 3 -0.09 18.89 4.29
C PRO A 3 -0.44 17.56 4.98
N PHE A 4 -1.49 17.52 5.82
CA PHE A 4 -1.83 16.36 6.66
C PHE A 4 -3.05 15.55 6.18
N ASP A 5 -3.78 16.03 5.17
CA ASP A 5 -4.95 15.31 4.63
C ASP A 5 -4.59 14.15 3.70
N ASN A 6 -3.31 14.04 3.32
CA ASN A 6 -2.84 13.07 2.35
C ASN A 6 -2.26 11.82 3.02
N TYR A 7 -2.88 11.29 4.07
CA TYR A 7 -2.50 10.01 4.64
C TYR A 7 -3.63 9.01 4.48
N TYR A 8 -3.33 7.90 3.81
CA TYR A 8 -4.27 6.82 3.55
C TYR A 8 -3.94 5.62 4.41
N ASN A 9 -4.98 5.01 4.97
CA ASN A 9 -4.83 3.71 5.61
C ASN A 9 -4.71 2.58 4.57
N VAL A 10 -4.41 1.37 5.03
CA VAL A 10 -4.30 0.17 4.18
C VAL A 10 -5.52 -0.05 3.28
N ILE A 11 -6.74 0.15 3.81
CA ILE A 11 -8.00 -0.06 3.09
C ILE A 11 -8.23 1.01 2.03
N GLU A 12 -7.94 2.27 2.34
CA GLU A 12 -8.04 3.36 1.36
C GLU A 12 -7.01 3.22 0.25
N ALA A 13 -5.77 2.90 0.62
CA ALA A 13 -4.72 2.59 -0.32
C ALA A 13 -5.09 1.40 -1.21
N SER A 14 -5.72 0.37 -0.65
CA SER A 14 -6.17 -0.80 -1.42
C SER A 14 -7.24 -0.43 -2.45
N ARG A 15 -8.21 0.42 -2.07
CA ARG A 15 -9.24 0.92 -3.00
C ARG A 15 -8.63 1.76 -4.11
N ARG A 16 -7.69 2.64 -3.78
CA ARG A 16 -7.07 3.56 -4.75
C ARG A 16 -6.16 2.82 -5.74
N LEU A 17 -5.35 1.89 -5.25
CA LEU A 17 -4.50 1.03 -6.09
C LEU A 17 -5.28 -0.11 -6.77
N LYS A 18 -6.56 -0.30 -6.43
CA LYS A 18 -7.38 -1.46 -6.82
C LYS A 18 -6.68 -2.81 -6.55
N VAL A 19 -5.91 -2.89 -5.47
CA VAL A 19 -5.25 -4.13 -5.01
C VAL A 19 -5.88 -4.64 -3.72
N HIS A 20 -5.67 -5.92 -3.40
CA HIS A 20 -6.14 -6.48 -2.13
C HIS A 20 -5.41 -5.83 -0.94
N PRO A 21 -6.08 -5.53 0.18
CA PRO A 21 -5.44 -4.95 1.36
C PRO A 21 -4.31 -5.82 1.94
N GLU A 22 -4.36 -7.15 1.75
CA GLU A 22 -3.23 -8.02 2.10
C GLU A 22 -1.99 -7.75 1.25
N THR A 23 -2.18 -7.47 -0.05
CA THR A 23 -1.08 -7.07 -0.94
C THR A 23 -0.48 -5.74 -0.48
N VAL A 24 -1.31 -4.77 -0.10
CA VAL A 24 -0.84 -3.50 0.46
C VAL A 24 -0.02 -3.74 1.74
N LYS A 25 -0.53 -4.55 2.69
CA LYS A 25 0.26 -4.92 3.89
C LYS A 25 1.57 -5.60 3.54
N ARG A 26 1.59 -6.45 2.51
CA ARG A 26 2.80 -7.11 2.04
C ARG A 26 3.80 -6.11 1.48
N LEU A 27 3.36 -5.16 0.64
CA LEU A 27 4.19 -4.09 0.09
C LEU A 27 4.76 -3.19 1.19
N CYS A 28 3.95 -2.82 2.18
CA CYS A 28 4.42 -2.08 3.36
C CYS A 28 5.46 -2.88 4.16
N ARG A 29 5.28 -4.20 4.29
CA ARG A 29 6.25 -5.08 4.97
C ARG A 29 7.53 -5.29 4.18
N GLN A 30 7.46 -5.33 2.85
CA GLN A 30 8.62 -5.51 1.97
C GLN A 30 9.45 -4.22 1.83
N GLY A 31 8.85 -3.05 2.10
CA GLY A 31 9.50 -1.76 1.96
C GLY A 31 9.30 -1.13 0.56
N ASP A 32 8.62 -1.83 -0.35
CA ASP A 32 8.25 -1.31 -1.67
C ASP A 32 7.30 -0.10 -1.57
N LEU A 33 6.42 -0.10 -0.58
CA LEU A 33 5.50 1.00 -0.32
C LEU A 33 5.90 1.73 0.97
N PRO A 34 6.42 2.97 0.88
CA PRO A 34 6.76 3.78 2.05
C PRO A 34 5.52 4.05 2.89
N ALA A 35 5.41 3.34 4.01
CA ALA A 35 4.30 3.43 4.94
C ALA A 35 4.82 3.55 6.38
N ALA A 36 4.23 4.47 7.15
CA ALA A 36 4.49 4.62 8.57
C ALA A 36 3.58 3.65 9.34
N LYS A 37 4.17 2.77 10.15
CA LYS A 37 3.40 1.92 11.08
C LYS A 37 3.05 2.76 12.30
N ILE A 38 1.77 3.11 12.45
CA ILE A 38 1.25 3.81 13.62
C ILE A 38 0.36 2.85 14.40
N HIS A 39 0.86 2.42 15.56
CA HIS A 39 0.22 1.48 16.48
C HIS A 39 -0.10 0.13 15.82
N ASN A 40 -1.31 -0.03 15.27
CA ASN A 40 -1.78 -1.23 14.58
C ASN A 40 -2.10 -1.03 13.09
N THR A 41 -1.93 0.20 12.58
CA THR A 41 -2.30 0.58 11.22
C THR A 41 -1.07 1.06 10.45
N TRP A 42 -1.05 0.79 9.15
CA TRP A 42 -0.10 1.39 8.23
C TRP A 42 -0.73 2.63 7.60
N LEU A 43 -0.03 3.75 7.70
CA LEU A 43 -0.37 5.02 7.07
C LEU A 43 0.58 5.30 5.92
N ILE A 44 0.00 5.51 4.74
CA ILE A 44 0.71 5.69 3.48
C ILE A 44 0.46 7.13 3.03
N ARG A 45 1.51 7.84 2.60
CA ARG A 45 1.36 9.19 2.04
C ARG A 45 0.67 9.12 0.68
N GLY A 46 -0.24 10.04 0.42
CA GLY A 46 -1.02 10.15 -0.82
C GLY A 46 -0.15 10.37 -2.04
N ASP A 47 0.84 11.26 -1.94
CA ASP A 47 1.80 11.51 -3.03
C ASP A 47 2.59 10.26 -3.41
N VAL A 48 2.99 9.48 -2.41
CA VAL A 48 3.70 8.21 -2.60
C VAL A 48 2.77 7.17 -3.21
N LEU A 49 1.54 7.09 -2.71
CA LEU A 49 0.52 6.15 -3.19
C LEU A 49 0.18 6.41 -4.67
N ASP A 50 0.05 7.69 -5.06
CA ASP A 50 -0.27 8.10 -6.43
C ASP A 50 0.89 7.80 -7.39
N ASN A 51 2.11 8.17 -7.01
CA ASN A 51 3.32 7.82 -7.76
C ASN A 51 3.50 6.29 -7.89
N PHE A 52 3.19 5.57 -6.82
CA PHE A 52 3.20 4.12 -6.82
C PHE A 52 2.10 3.54 -7.71
N ALA A 53 0.90 4.12 -7.73
CA ALA A 53 -0.18 3.68 -8.62
C ALA A 53 0.19 3.80 -10.10
N GLY A 54 0.92 4.84 -10.48
CA GLY A 54 1.41 5.03 -11.86
C GLY A 54 2.54 4.06 -12.25
N THR A 55 3.40 3.69 -11.29
CA THR A 55 4.58 2.86 -11.54
C THR A 55 4.31 1.36 -11.30
N TYR A 56 3.34 1.03 -10.45
CA TYR A 56 3.07 -0.33 -10.02
C TYR A 56 2.23 -1.06 -11.05
N ILE A 57 2.89 -1.89 -11.84
CA ILE A 57 2.24 -2.84 -12.73
C ILE A 57 1.95 -4.11 -11.90
N PRO A 58 0.69 -4.41 -11.53
CA PRO A 58 0.37 -5.65 -10.83
C PRO A 58 0.65 -6.82 -11.77
N ARG A 59 1.82 -7.45 -11.63
CA ARG A 59 2.12 -8.70 -12.35
C ARG A 59 1.22 -9.80 -11.78
N ARG A 60 0.06 -10.01 -12.39
CA ARG A 60 -0.81 -11.16 -12.14
C ARG A 60 0.01 -12.42 -12.44
N GLY A 61 0.45 -13.14 -11.40
CA GLY A 61 1.15 -14.43 -11.56
C GLY A 61 2.13 -14.84 -10.44
N ALA A 62 2.55 -13.97 -9.53
CA ALA A 62 3.63 -14.33 -8.59
C ALA A 62 3.16 -14.75 -7.17
N ARG A 63 2.92 -16.05 -7.06
CA ARG A 63 2.98 -16.96 -5.89
C ARG A 63 1.86 -16.89 -4.83
N ARG A 64 0.97 -17.89 -4.90
CA ARG A 64 0.54 -18.67 -3.72
C ARG A 64 1.80 -18.99 -2.89
N LYS A 65 1.95 -18.43 -1.69
CA LYS A 65 2.85 -19.04 -0.71
C LYS A 65 1.98 -19.93 0.16
N LEU A 66 2.13 -21.23 -0.08
CA LEU A 66 1.61 -22.31 0.74
C LEU A 66 1.88 -22.05 2.22
N ILE A 67 0.84 -22.36 2.98
CA ILE A 67 0.80 -22.64 4.42
C ILE A 67 2.04 -23.44 4.82
N LYS A 68 2.70 -23.07 5.93
CA LYS A 68 3.53 -23.99 6.71
C LYS A 68 3.21 -23.76 8.18
#